data_AF-A0A2P8QZJ2-F1
#
_entry.id   AF-A0A2P8QZJ2-F1
#
_cell.length_a   1.000
_cell.length_b   1.000
_cell.length_c   1.000
_cell.angle_alpha   90.00
_cell.angle_beta   90.00
_cell.angle_gamma   90.00
#
_symmetry.space_group_name_H-M   'P 1'
#
loop_
_entity.id
_entity.type
_entity.pdbx_description
1 polymer ?
#
loop_
_entity_poly.entity_id
_entity_poly.type
_entity_poly.pdbx_seq_one_letter_code
_entity_poly.pdbx_strand_id
1 'polypeptide(L)'
;ESGYIPQRLERKSGIQGLHRIEEDLPIRHSVYAILDNIPNHEPMLDLLLKYNVYGGELTKEQLKMAYDRCYDDYLYFLNTEKEFKSGKITLTINEQKSLNGTLSSYIKHCSDGNSTFKSVKEFLAWANSYEMDYYLYSILGRDNPEKVIYKNSNKINNKSTNKE
;
A
#
# COMPACT_ATOMS: atom_id res chain seq x y z
N GLU A 1 29.57 7.55 -25.85
CA GLU A 1 29.46 6.35 -24.99
C GLU A 1 28.07 5.77 -25.18
N SER A 2 27.97 4.50 -25.57
CA SER A 2 26.67 3.82 -25.65
C SER A 2 26.34 3.28 -24.27
N GLY A 3 25.66 4.08 -23.45
CA GLY A 3 25.20 3.66 -22.13
C GLY A 3 24.30 2.42 -22.21
N TYR A 4 24.28 1.62 -21.14
CA TYR A 4 23.37 0.49 -21.00
C TYR A 4 21.92 0.98 -21.14
N ILE A 5 21.19 0.39 -22.10
CA ILE A 5 19.75 0.62 -22.27
C ILE A 5 19.04 -0.50 -21.49
N PRO A 6 18.39 -0.20 -20.35
CA PRO A 6 17.74 -1.23 -19.58
C PRO A 6 16.54 -1.79 -20.34
N GLN A 7 16.37 -3.11 -20.30
CA GLN A 7 15.30 -3.80 -21.01
C GLN A 7 13.99 -3.72 -20.23
N ARG A 8 12.88 -3.58 -20.94
CA ARG A 8 11.51 -3.69 -20.39
C ARG A 8 11.34 -5.08 -19.78
N LEU A 9 10.68 -5.16 -18.62
CA LEU A 9 10.29 -6.46 -18.07
C LEU A 9 9.28 -7.12 -19.02
N GLU A 10 9.57 -8.36 -19.44
CA GLU A 10 8.65 -9.15 -20.28
C GLU A 10 7.29 -9.34 -19.60
N ARG A 11 7.30 -9.50 -18.27
CA ARG A 11 6.09 -9.69 -17.47
C ARG A 11 5.68 -8.38 -16.80
N LYS A 12 4.41 -8.00 -16.99
CA LYS A 12 3.78 -6.93 -16.22
C LYS A 12 3.65 -7.34 -14.74
N SER A 13 4.04 -6.46 -13.83
CA SER A 13 3.73 -6.58 -12.41
C SER A 13 2.58 -5.63 -12.05
N GLY A 14 1.81 -6.01 -11.04
CA GLY A 14 0.84 -5.10 -10.43
C GLY A 14 1.59 -4.04 -9.64
N ILE A 15 1.08 -2.81 -9.64
CA ILE A 15 1.46 -1.81 -8.64
C ILE A 15 0.18 -1.43 -7.94
N GLN A 16 0.15 -1.50 -6.61
CA GLN A 16 -1.04 -1.07 -5.89
C GLN A 16 -1.42 0.38 -6.22
N GLY A 17 -2.72 0.62 -6.35
CA GLY A 17 -3.31 1.86 -6.87
C GLY A 17 -3.31 2.00 -8.40
N LEU A 18 -2.32 1.42 -9.10
CA LEU A 18 -2.27 1.41 -10.57
C LEU A 18 -2.82 0.10 -11.18
N HIS A 19 -3.14 -0.91 -10.36
CA HIS A 19 -3.59 -2.24 -10.78
C HIS A 19 -4.90 -2.24 -11.59
N ARG A 20 -5.71 -1.18 -11.51
CA ARG A 20 -6.89 -1.00 -12.39
C ARG A 20 -6.75 0.11 -13.43
N ILE A 21 -5.60 0.79 -13.50
CA ILE A 21 -5.29 1.72 -14.61
C ILE A 21 -4.80 0.85 -15.77
N GLU A 22 -5.06 1.29 -17.01
CA GLU A 22 -4.83 0.56 -18.26
C GLU A 22 -3.60 -0.37 -18.22
N GLU A 23 -3.78 -1.58 -18.73
CA GLU A 23 -2.82 -2.67 -18.61
C GLU A 23 -1.46 -2.40 -19.30
N ASP A 24 -1.36 -1.34 -20.09
CA ASP A 24 -0.23 -0.99 -20.96
C ASP A 24 0.66 0.14 -20.41
N LEU A 25 0.40 0.64 -19.20
CA LEU A 25 1.27 1.63 -18.56
C LEU A 25 2.74 1.15 -18.57
N PRO A 26 3.70 1.94 -19.11
CA PRO A 26 5.12 1.58 -19.15
C PRO A 26 5.66 1.17 -17.78
N ILE A 27 5.15 1.80 -16.72
CA ILE A 27 5.58 1.51 -15.36
C ILE A 27 5.23 0.08 -14.91
N ARG A 28 4.17 -0.56 -15.42
CA ARG A 28 3.86 -1.97 -15.08
C ARG A 28 4.91 -2.95 -15.60
N HIS A 29 5.67 -2.52 -16.60
CA HIS A 29 6.79 -3.27 -17.16
C HIS A 29 8.14 -2.70 -16.74
N SER A 30 8.12 -1.83 -15.74
CA SER A 30 9.31 -1.28 -15.14
C SER A 30 9.73 -2.08 -13.92
N VAL A 31 10.98 -1.89 -13.54
CA VAL A 31 11.52 -2.30 -12.25
C VAL A 31 10.87 -1.59 -11.06
N TYR A 32 10.13 -0.49 -11.25
CA TYR A 32 9.33 0.11 -10.18
C TYR A 32 8.16 -0.78 -9.78
N ALA A 33 7.67 -1.63 -10.69
CA ALA A 33 6.46 -2.41 -10.46
C ALA A 33 6.60 -3.58 -9.48
N ILE A 34 7.81 -3.81 -8.99
CA ILE A 34 8.08 -4.83 -7.97
C ILE A 34 8.42 -4.19 -6.62
N LEU A 35 8.60 -2.86 -6.55
CA LEU A 35 9.07 -2.17 -5.36
C LEU A 35 7.96 -2.02 -4.31
N ASP A 36 6.69 -2.04 -4.72
CA ASP A 36 5.55 -1.94 -3.80
C ASP A 36 5.47 -3.13 -2.83
N ASN A 37 6.15 -4.24 -3.13
CA ASN A 37 6.21 -5.43 -2.29
C ASN A 37 7.58 -5.68 -1.64
N ILE A 38 8.53 -4.74 -1.76
CA ILE A 38 9.87 -4.88 -1.18
C ILE A 38 9.97 -4.01 0.09
N PRO A 39 10.25 -4.60 1.27
CA PRO A 39 10.49 -3.80 2.48
C PRO A 39 11.81 -3.04 2.36
N ASN A 40 11.86 -1.82 2.90
CA ASN A 40 13.01 -0.91 2.79
C ASN A 40 13.42 -0.64 1.32
N HIS A 41 12.44 -0.44 0.44
CA HIS A 41 12.67 -0.22 -1.00
C HIS A 41 13.28 1.14 -1.33
N GLU A 42 13.32 2.09 -0.38
CA GLU A 42 13.72 3.48 -0.60
C GLU A 42 15.14 3.62 -1.19
N PRO A 43 16.19 2.91 -0.69
CA PRO A 43 17.53 2.99 -1.27
C PRO A 43 17.58 2.44 -2.71
N MET A 44 16.78 1.41 -3.00
CA MET A 44 16.68 0.85 -4.34
C MET A 44 15.97 1.83 -5.28
N LEU A 45 14.86 2.42 -4.82
CA LEU A 45 14.12 3.44 -5.55
C LEU A 45 15.00 4.66 -5.87
N ASP A 46 15.81 5.11 -4.92
CA ASP A 46 16.76 6.22 -5.12
C ASP A 46 17.77 5.93 -6.23
N LEU A 47 18.31 4.71 -6.28
CA LEU A 47 19.22 4.30 -7.35
C LEU A 47 18.50 4.23 -8.70
N LEU A 48 17.30 3.66 -8.74
CA LEU A 48 16.52 3.52 -9.97
C LEU A 48 16.17 4.88 -10.58
N LEU A 49 15.74 5.84 -9.74
CA LEU A 49 15.47 7.21 -10.15
C LEU A 49 16.75 7.94 -10.59
N LYS A 50 17.85 7.80 -9.84
CA LYS A 50 19.13 8.47 -10.14
C LYS A 50 19.70 8.08 -11.50
N TYR A 51 19.60 6.82 -11.86
CA TYR A 51 20.15 6.29 -13.12
C TYR A 51 19.10 6.19 -14.24
N ASN A 52 17.90 6.71 -14.04
CA ASN A 52 16.78 6.64 -14.98
C ASN A 52 16.57 5.21 -15.52
N VAL A 53 16.65 4.23 -14.62
CA VAL A 53 16.53 2.81 -14.98
C VAL A 53 15.10 2.57 -15.48
N TYR A 54 15.00 1.86 -16.60
CA TYR A 54 13.84 1.82 -17.48
C TYR A 54 12.52 1.58 -16.73
N GLY A 55 11.61 2.54 -16.90
CA GLY A 55 10.27 2.47 -16.34
C GLY A 55 9.29 3.57 -16.69
N GLY A 56 9.74 4.60 -17.42
CA GLY A 56 8.95 5.81 -17.64
C GLY A 56 8.81 6.61 -16.35
N GLU A 57 8.93 7.93 -16.44
CA GLU A 57 8.44 8.78 -15.35
C GLU A 57 6.92 8.66 -15.33
N LEU A 58 6.31 8.41 -14.16
CA LEU A 58 4.85 8.49 -14.05
C LEU A 58 4.42 9.88 -14.48
N THR A 59 3.47 9.95 -15.42
CA THR A 59 2.93 11.25 -15.80
C THR A 59 2.13 11.83 -14.63
N LYS A 60 1.94 13.15 -14.64
CA LYS A 60 1.12 13.83 -13.61
C LYS A 60 -0.30 13.26 -13.59
N GLU A 61 -0.83 12.90 -14.75
CA GLU A 61 -2.14 12.28 -14.91
C GLU A 61 -2.18 10.90 -14.24
N GLN A 62 -1.13 10.10 -14.37
CA GLN A 62 -1.04 8.78 -13.73
C GLN A 62 -0.94 8.89 -12.21
N LEU A 63 -0.14 9.84 -11.72
CA LEU A 63 -0.05 10.15 -10.28
C LEU A 63 -1.40 10.63 -9.73
N LYS A 64 -2.12 11.48 -10.49
CA LYS A 64 -3.44 11.94 -10.11
C LYS A 64 -4.44 10.79 -10.07
N MET A 65 -4.48 9.93 -11.08
CA MET A 65 -5.41 8.79 -11.10
C MET A 65 -5.15 7.80 -9.97
N ALA A 66 -3.88 7.55 -9.62
CA ALA A 66 -3.54 6.74 -8.45
C ALA A 66 -4.03 7.38 -7.16
N TYR A 67 -3.87 8.70 -7.04
CA TYR A 67 -4.34 9.46 -5.88
C TYR A 67 -5.86 9.43 -5.76
N ASP A 68 -6.59 9.69 -6.86
CA ASP A 68 -8.05 9.70 -6.87
C ASP A 68 -8.61 8.35 -6.37
N ARG A 69 -7.97 7.23 -6.72
CA ARG A 69 -8.36 5.90 -6.21
C ARG A 69 -8.09 5.71 -4.73
N CYS A 70 -6.93 6.18 -4.27
CA CYS A 70 -6.62 6.18 -2.86
C CYS A 70 -7.70 6.98 -2.08
N TYR A 71 -8.11 8.14 -2.62
CA TYR A 71 -9.16 8.96 -2.06
C TYR A 71 -10.54 8.29 -2.11
N ASP A 72 -10.89 7.61 -3.20
CA ASP A 72 -12.14 6.83 -3.31
C ASP A 72 -12.20 5.72 -2.24
N ASP A 73 -11.11 4.99 -2.04
CA ASP A 73 -11.03 3.98 -0.98
C ASP A 73 -11.14 4.64 0.41
N TYR A 74 -10.49 5.78 0.62
CA TYR A 74 -10.64 6.56 1.86
C TYR A 74 -12.11 6.90 2.13
N LEU A 75 -12.85 7.37 1.13
CA LEU A 75 -14.28 7.68 1.25
C LEU A 75 -15.11 6.45 1.61
N TYR A 76 -14.79 5.29 1.03
CA TYR A 76 -15.45 4.02 1.34
C TYR A 76 -15.29 3.64 2.82
N PHE A 77 -14.06 3.67 3.34
CA PHE A 77 -13.81 3.37 4.75
C PHE A 77 -14.39 4.45 5.67
N LEU A 78 -14.37 5.72 5.27
CA LEU A 78 -14.98 6.81 6.02
C LEU A 78 -16.50 6.63 6.13
N ASN A 79 -17.16 6.19 5.06
CA ASN A 79 -18.58 5.85 5.10
C ASN A 79 -18.86 4.68 6.03
N THR A 80 -18.03 3.63 5.99
CA THR A 80 -18.13 2.48 6.90
C THR A 80 -18.07 2.92 8.37
N GLU A 81 -17.16 3.83 8.71
CA GLU A 81 -17.06 4.39 10.06
C GLU A 81 -18.30 5.19 10.46
N LYS A 82 -18.86 5.99 9.55
CA LYS A 82 -20.11 6.73 9.78
C LYS A 82 -21.29 5.79 10.02
N GLU A 83 -21.43 4.74 9.21
CA GLU A 83 -22.49 3.74 9.36
C GLU A 83 -22.38 3.02 10.70
N PHE A 84 -21.16 2.66 11.13
CA PHE A 84 -20.91 2.06 12.44
C PHE A 84 -21.29 3.02 13.58
N LYS A 85 -20.82 4.28 13.53
CA LYS A 85 -21.15 5.31 14.54
C LYS A 85 -22.64 5.61 14.61
N SER A 86 -23.35 5.52 13.49
CA SER A 86 -24.81 5.70 13.42
C SER A 86 -25.61 4.48 13.91
N GLY A 87 -24.96 3.35 14.19
CA GLY A 87 -25.61 2.10 14.57
C GLY A 87 -26.26 1.33 13.40
N LYS A 88 -26.02 1.74 12.14
CA LYS A 88 -26.53 1.05 10.95
C LYS A 88 -25.85 -0.30 10.72
N ILE A 89 -24.58 -0.40 11.12
CA ILE A 89 -23.80 -1.64 11.09
C ILE A 89 -23.17 -1.90 12.45
N THR A 90 -22.87 -3.16 12.73
CA THR A 90 -22.14 -3.58 13.93
C THR A 90 -20.78 -4.14 13.52
N LEU A 91 -19.72 -3.70 14.19
CA LEU A 91 -18.35 -4.18 13.98
C LEU A 91 -17.83 -4.82 15.27
N THR A 92 -17.14 -5.94 15.16
CA THR A 92 -16.36 -6.53 16.24
C THR A 92 -15.22 -5.61 16.67
N ILE A 93 -14.64 -5.84 17.84
CA ILE A 93 -13.48 -5.06 18.33
C ILE A 93 -12.31 -5.12 17.34
N ASN A 94 -12.09 -6.27 16.70
CA ASN A 94 -10.99 -6.44 15.74
C ASN A 94 -11.26 -5.67 14.44
N GLU A 95 -12.49 -5.69 13.94
CA GLU A 95 -12.88 -4.91 12.75
C GLU A 95 -12.79 -3.41 13.01
N GLN A 96 -13.19 -2.93 14.20
CA GLN A 96 -13.03 -1.52 14.58
C GLN A 96 -11.56 -1.10 14.60
N LYS A 97 -10.68 -1.93 15.18
CA LYS A 97 -9.23 -1.68 15.17
C LYS A 97 -8.67 -1.63 13.76
N SER A 98 -9.11 -2.56 12.90
CA SER A 98 -8.72 -2.59 11.49
C SER A 98 -9.17 -1.33 10.76
N LEU A 99 -10.44 -0.96 10.88
CA LEU A 99 -11.00 0.22 10.26
C LEU A 99 -10.27 1.50 10.68
N ASN A 100 -9.97 1.65 11.96
CA ASN A 100 -9.21 2.79 12.48
C ASN A 100 -7.77 2.82 11.93
N GLY A 101 -7.11 1.67 11.84
CA GLY A 101 -5.77 1.55 11.26
C GLY A 101 -5.77 1.93 9.78
N THR A 102 -6.70 1.36 9.01
CA THR A 102 -6.91 1.65 7.59
C THR A 102 -7.19 3.13 7.36
N LEU A 103 -8.12 3.74 8.10
CA LEU A 103 -8.43 5.17 8.01
C LEU A 103 -7.22 6.04 8.35
N SER A 104 -6.43 5.68 9.38
CA SER A 104 -5.22 6.42 9.75
C SER A 104 -4.18 6.41 8.63
N SER A 105 -4.03 5.27 7.94
CA SER A 105 -3.15 5.12 6.78
C SER A 105 -3.61 6.02 5.63
N TYR A 106 -4.89 5.95 5.25
CA TYR A 106 -5.45 6.81 4.20
C TYR A 106 -5.37 8.30 4.54
N ILE A 107 -5.64 8.70 5.79
CA ILE A 107 -5.56 10.09 6.23
C ILE A 107 -4.17 10.69 5.98
N LYS A 108 -3.12 9.88 6.22
CA LYS A 108 -1.72 10.28 6.03
C LYS A 108 -1.34 10.48 4.56
N HIS A 109 -1.95 9.72 3.64
CA HIS A 109 -1.49 9.61 2.27
C HIS A 109 -2.42 10.24 1.23
N CYS A 110 -3.74 10.24 1.44
CA CYS A 110 -4.70 10.69 0.43
C CYS A 110 -6.06 11.14 0.98
N SER A 111 -6.10 12.00 2.01
CA SER A 111 -7.36 12.54 2.56
C SER A 111 -7.92 13.77 1.85
N ASP A 112 -7.20 14.36 0.89
CA ASP A 112 -7.57 15.59 0.21
C ASP A 112 -8.06 15.32 -1.23
N GLY A 113 -9.36 15.39 -1.46
CA GLY A 113 -9.98 15.02 -2.74
C GLY A 113 -9.56 15.86 -3.96
N ASN A 114 -8.84 16.97 -3.78
CA ASN A 114 -8.35 17.80 -4.89
C ASN A 114 -6.83 17.68 -5.12
N SER A 115 -6.18 16.72 -4.47
CA SER A 115 -4.72 16.59 -4.50
C SER A 115 -4.24 15.54 -5.50
N THR A 116 -2.93 15.33 -5.52
CA THR A 116 -2.20 14.34 -6.33
C THR A 116 -0.92 13.96 -5.58
N PHE A 117 -0.38 12.77 -5.86
CA PHE A 117 0.98 12.47 -5.42
C PHE A 117 1.96 13.46 -6.04
N LYS A 118 2.84 14.05 -5.22
CA LYS A 118 3.83 15.05 -5.62
C LYS A 118 5.00 14.43 -6.37
N SER A 119 5.21 13.12 -6.21
CA SER A 119 6.29 12.39 -6.86
C SER A 119 6.02 10.88 -6.92
N VAL A 120 6.77 10.18 -7.78
CA VAL A 120 6.84 8.71 -7.82
C VAL A 120 7.20 8.13 -6.45
N LYS A 121 8.06 8.81 -5.68
CA LYS A 121 8.46 8.39 -4.32
C LYS A 121 7.28 8.39 -3.36
N GLU A 122 6.48 9.44 -3.37
CA GLU A 122 5.30 9.54 -2.50
C GLU A 122 4.26 8.48 -2.86
N PHE A 123 4.04 8.26 -4.16
CA PHE A 123 3.18 7.21 -4.66
C PHE A 123 3.65 5.81 -4.22
N LEU A 124 4.92 5.46 -4.42
CA LEU A 124 5.45 4.13 -4.07
C LEU A 124 5.48 3.91 -2.55
N ALA A 125 5.78 4.95 -1.77
CA ALA A 125 5.71 4.87 -0.30
C ALA A 125 4.29 4.55 0.18
N TRP A 126 3.26 5.12 -0.45
CA TRP A 126 1.87 4.77 -0.18
C TRP A 126 1.51 3.35 -0.65
N ALA A 127 1.86 2.99 -1.88
CA ALA A 127 1.56 1.66 -2.43
C ALA A 127 2.16 0.54 -1.56
N ASN A 128 3.39 0.75 -1.08
CA ASN A 128 4.05 -0.18 -0.18
C ASN A 128 3.44 -0.19 1.23
N SER A 129 3.09 0.97 1.80
CA SER A 129 2.45 1.01 3.13
C SER A 129 1.10 0.29 3.12
N TYR A 130 0.32 0.46 2.05
CA TYR A 130 -0.94 -0.22 1.84
C TYR A 130 -0.77 -1.75 1.77
N GLU A 131 0.19 -2.24 0.98
CA GLU A 131 0.49 -3.68 0.92
C GLU A 131 0.93 -4.22 2.28
N MET A 132 1.82 -3.52 2.96
CA MET A 132 2.29 -3.93 4.28
C MET A 132 1.15 -3.98 5.30
N ASP A 133 0.22 -3.02 5.28
CA ASP A 133 -0.98 -3.02 6.11
C ASP A 133 -1.90 -4.20 5.77
N TYR A 134 -2.11 -4.49 4.48
CA TYR A 134 -2.91 -5.64 4.01
C TYR A 134 -2.28 -6.98 4.42
N TYR A 135 -0.97 -7.16 4.22
CA TYR A 135 -0.24 -8.35 4.64
C TYR A 135 -0.27 -8.50 6.16
N LEU A 136 -0.01 -7.42 6.91
CA LEU A 136 -0.06 -7.43 8.37
C LEU A 136 -1.46 -7.81 8.85
N TYR A 137 -2.52 -7.26 8.25
CA TYR A 137 -3.90 -7.67 8.54
C TYR A 137 -4.13 -9.15 8.24
N SER A 138 -3.69 -9.66 7.09
CA SER A 138 -3.85 -11.08 6.74
C SER A 138 -3.14 -12.03 7.71
N ILE A 139 -2.03 -11.57 8.30
CA ILE A 139 -1.26 -12.27 9.32
C ILE A 139 -1.96 -12.14 10.68
N LEU A 140 -2.42 -10.95 11.07
CA LEU A 140 -3.09 -10.61 12.35
C LEU A 140 -4.51 -11.11 12.50
N GLY A 141 -5.30 -11.13 11.43
CA GLY A 141 -6.72 -11.46 11.44
C GLY A 141 -7.04 -12.95 11.36
N ARG A 142 -6.06 -13.82 11.08
CA ARG A 142 -6.24 -15.26 11.23
C ARG A 142 -5.92 -15.66 12.65
N ASP A 143 -6.93 -16.17 13.37
CA ASP A 143 -6.76 -16.87 14.64
C ASP A 143 -6.00 -18.18 14.40
N ASN A 144 -4.68 -18.06 14.25
CA ASN A 144 -3.78 -19.20 14.24
C ASN A 144 -3.12 -19.32 15.63
N PRO A 145 -3.44 -20.37 16.41
CA PRO A 145 -2.88 -20.55 17.76
C PRO A 145 -1.36 -20.78 17.77
N GLU A 146 -0.74 -21.11 16.63
CA GLU A 146 0.72 -21.28 16.49
C GLU A 146 1.45 -19.97 16.13
N LYS A 147 0.72 -18.87 15.98
CA LYS A 147 1.29 -17.62 15.51
C LYS A 147 2.18 -16.96 16.55
N VAL A 148 3.42 -16.65 16.14
CA VAL A 148 4.39 -15.91 16.96
C VAL A 148 4.83 -14.66 16.20
N ILE A 149 4.76 -13.49 16.84
CA ILE A 149 5.31 -12.24 16.31
C ILE A 149 6.59 -11.93 17.07
N TYR A 150 7.70 -11.87 16.36
CA TYR A 150 9.00 -11.49 16.92
C TYR A 150 9.21 -9.99 16.69
N LYS A 151 9.31 -9.23 17.79
CA LYS A 151 9.72 -7.82 17.75
C LYS A 151 11.06 -7.71 18.46
N ASN A 152 12.13 -7.34 17.76
CA ASN A 152 13.48 -7.19 18.31
C ASN A 152 13.90 -8.34 19.23
N SER A 153 13.88 -9.57 18.72
CA SER A 153 14.33 -10.78 19.45
C SER A 153 13.53 -11.15 20.71
N ASN A 154 12.50 -10.39 21.07
CA ASN A 154 11.59 -10.72 22.16
C ASN A 154 10.33 -11.39 21.61
N LYS A 155 10.03 -12.58 22.12
CA LYS A 155 8.87 -13.39 21.76
C LYS A 155 7.64 -12.84 22.48
N ILE A 156 6.68 -12.27 21.75
CA ILE A 156 5.36 -11.95 22.33
C ILE A 156 4.45 -13.13 22.03
N ASN A 157 4.18 -13.95 23.04
CA ASN A 157 3.18 -15.02 22.96
C ASN A 157 1.79 -14.40 23.13
N ASN A 158 0.95 -14.45 22.10
CA ASN A 158 -0.50 -14.26 22.25
C ASN A 158 -1.09 -15.52 22.90
N LYS A 159 -0.81 -15.75 24.19
CA LYS A 159 -1.68 -16.64 24.97
C LYS A 159 -2.98 -15.89 25.19
N SER A 160 -4.02 -16.32 24.48
CA SER A 160 -5.40 -16.04 24.86
C SER A 160 -5.57 -16.43 26.32
N THR A 161 -5.66 -15.43 27.21
CA THR A 161 -6.14 -15.66 28.57
C THR A 161 -7.65 -15.84 28.47
N ASN A 162 -8.06 -17.07 28.18
CA ASN A 162 -9.38 -17.53 28.57
C ASN A 162 -9.44 -17.55 30.10
N LYS A 163 -10.51 -16.93 30.61
CA LYS A 163 -10.88 -16.79 32.02
C LYS A 163 -10.94 -18.13 32.76
N GLU A 164 -10.59 -18.09 34.05
CA GLU A 164 -11.50 -18.34 35.18
C GLU A 164 -11.06 -17.48 36.37
#